data_AF-A0A807N3U7-F1
#
_entry.id   AF-A0A807N3U7-F1
#
_cell.length_a   1.000
_cell.length_b   1.000
_cell.length_c   1.000
_cell.angle_alpha   90.00
_cell.angle_beta   90.00
_cell.angle_gamma   90.00
#
_symmetry.space_group_name_H-M   'P 1'
#
loop_
_entity.id
_entity.type
_entity.pdbx_description
1 polymer ?
#
loop_
_entity_poly.entity_id
_entity_poly.type
_entity_poly.pdbx_seq_one_letter_code
_entity_poly.pdbx_strand_id
1 'polypeptide(L)'
;MTEITPCVVYTNVFLHRLLDDGAAPTTRAERREQAMLRAQAASMCGTCPLLATCLTDAVTRFDVAGFVAGTTRRQRQEIRTRLGIEVSQEDLDAMAGVSAGRQFDRHEIHRLRTANPNLPLSMIAAKIGCSVSTVKRHLRRIEQEGGLPHRAERPRVNAERVLAVAADVRRGSQPGAAA
;
A
#
# COMPACT_ATOMS: atom_id res chain seq x y z
N MET A 1 21.44 -8.13 -17.80
CA MET A 1 20.32 -7.94 -18.75
C MET A 1 19.15 -7.45 -17.92
N THR A 2 18.66 -6.23 -18.16
CA THR A 2 17.50 -5.69 -17.44
C THR A 2 16.27 -6.39 -17.98
N GLU A 3 15.74 -7.38 -17.27
CA GLU A 3 14.49 -8.02 -17.65
C GLU A 3 13.36 -6.99 -17.59
N ILE A 4 12.87 -6.58 -18.75
CA ILE A 4 11.78 -5.62 -18.85
C ILE A 4 10.49 -6.37 -18.51
N THR A 5 9.77 -5.88 -17.51
CA THR A 5 8.54 -6.51 -17.05
C THR A 5 7.40 -6.29 -18.06
N PRO A 6 6.52 -7.28 -18.27
CA PRO A 6 5.40 -7.15 -19.21
C PRO A 6 4.49 -5.96 -18.93
N CYS A 7 4.33 -5.59 -17.66
CA CYS A 7 3.51 -4.45 -17.26
C CYS A 7 4.06 -3.09 -17.71
N VAL A 8 5.38 -2.99 -17.97
CA VAL A 8 6.01 -1.80 -18.52
C VAL A 8 5.95 -1.78 -20.04
N VAL A 9 6.03 -2.95 -20.68
CA VAL A 9 5.98 -3.06 -22.16
C VAL A 9 4.55 -2.87 -22.69
N TYR A 10 3.57 -3.54 -22.06
CA TYR A 10 2.19 -3.58 -22.53
C TYR A 10 1.31 -2.57 -21.79
N THR A 11 1.70 -1.30 -21.81
CA THR A 11 0.98 -0.21 -21.12
C THR A 11 -0.48 -0.08 -21.60
N ASN A 12 -0.76 -0.40 -22.85
CA ASN A 12 -2.11 -0.43 -23.41
C ASN A 12 -3.04 -1.44 -22.71
N VAL A 13 -2.49 -2.51 -22.13
CA VAL A 13 -3.23 -3.47 -21.31
C VAL A 13 -3.26 -2.97 -19.86
N PHE A 14 -2.09 -2.78 -19.24
CA PHE A 14 -2.00 -2.54 -17.80
C PHE A 14 -2.49 -1.15 -17.35
N LEU A 15 -2.48 -0.14 -18.23
CA LEU A 15 -3.04 1.19 -17.98
C LEU A 15 -4.42 1.37 -18.64
N HIS A 16 -5.04 0.28 -19.13
CA HIS A 16 -6.37 0.34 -19.70
C HIS A 16 -7.39 0.76 -18.63
N ARG A 17 -8.30 1.68 -18.97
CA ARG A 17 -9.32 2.20 -18.06
C ARG A 17 -10.10 1.07 -17.36
N LEU A 18 -10.47 0.01 -18.09
CA LEU A 18 -11.22 -1.11 -17.51
C LEU A 18 -10.40 -1.98 -16.54
N LEU A 19 -9.08 -1.84 -16.47
CA LEU A 19 -8.22 -2.48 -15.46
C LEU A 19 -7.90 -1.56 -14.27
N ASP A 20 -8.24 -0.28 -14.37
CA ASP A 20 -8.21 0.65 -13.25
C ASP A 20 -9.39 0.39 -12.29
N ASP A 21 -9.17 0.53 -10.99
CA ASP A 21 -10.18 0.23 -9.98
C ASP A 21 -11.30 1.27 -9.92
N GLY A 22 -11.11 2.44 -10.51
CA GLY A 22 -12.10 3.52 -10.58
C GLY A 22 -13.17 3.35 -11.67
N ALA A 23 -12.99 2.45 -12.64
CA ALA A 23 -13.91 2.28 -13.76
C ALA A 23 -14.66 0.94 -13.68
N ALA A 24 -15.82 0.96 -13.05
CA ALA A 24 -16.73 -0.18 -13.09
C ALA A 24 -17.36 -0.31 -14.50
N PRO A 25 -17.34 -1.51 -15.12
CA PRO A 25 -17.97 -1.71 -16.42
C PRO A 25 -19.49 -1.60 -16.29
N THR A 26 -20.07 -0.69 -17.07
CA THR A 26 -21.50 -0.37 -17.03
C THR A 26 -22.29 -1.30 -17.94
N THR A 27 -21.73 -1.67 -19.09
CA THR A 27 -22.39 -2.51 -20.10
C THR A 27 -21.92 -3.96 -20.08
N ARG A 28 -22.71 -4.85 -20.70
CA ARG A 28 -22.32 -6.26 -20.88
C ARG A 28 -21.07 -6.41 -21.75
N ALA A 29 -20.89 -5.55 -22.74
CA ALA A 29 -19.72 -5.55 -23.61
C ALA A 29 -18.46 -5.17 -22.83
N GLU A 30 -18.50 -4.09 -22.04
CA GLU A 30 -17.39 -3.67 -21.18
C GLU A 30 -17.01 -4.74 -20.14
N ARG A 31 -17.98 -5.47 -19.58
CA ARG A 31 -17.69 -6.58 -18.66
C ARG A 31 -16.91 -7.70 -19.34
N ARG A 32 -17.26 -8.04 -20.58
CA ARG A 32 -16.55 -9.05 -21.39
C ARG A 32 -15.14 -8.57 -21.72
N GLU A 33 -15.01 -7.32 -22.14
CA GLU A 33 -13.72 -6.70 -22.42
C GLU A 33 -12.82 -6.65 -21.20
N GLN A 34 -13.34 -6.22 -20.05
CA GLN A 34 -12.62 -6.24 -18.77
C GLN A 34 -12.17 -7.67 -18.41
N ALA A 35 -13.02 -8.68 -18.60
CA ALA A 35 -12.63 -10.07 -18.34
C ALA A 35 -11.50 -10.53 -19.26
N MET A 36 -11.55 -10.19 -20.55
CA MET A 36 -10.48 -10.49 -21.51
C MET A 36 -9.17 -9.81 -21.13
N LEU A 37 -9.20 -8.51 -20.81
CA LEU A 37 -8.03 -7.75 -20.36
C LEU A 37 -7.42 -8.33 -19.09
N ARG A 38 -8.26 -8.73 -18.11
CA ARG A 38 -7.78 -9.39 -16.88
C ARG A 38 -7.13 -10.73 -17.17
N ALA A 39 -7.69 -11.54 -18.06
CA ALA A 39 -7.12 -12.83 -18.44
C ALA A 39 -5.76 -12.64 -19.14
N GLN A 40 -5.67 -11.68 -20.06
CA GLN A 40 -4.44 -11.33 -20.75
C GLN A 40 -3.36 -10.84 -19.77
N ALA A 41 -3.70 -9.89 -18.90
CA ALA A 41 -2.78 -9.37 -17.89
C ALA A 41 -2.33 -10.46 -16.90
N ALA A 42 -3.25 -11.35 -16.48
CA ALA A 42 -2.92 -12.48 -15.62
C ALA A 42 -1.93 -13.45 -16.29
N SER A 43 -2.13 -13.75 -17.57
CA SER A 43 -1.20 -14.59 -18.35
C SER A 43 0.19 -13.96 -18.42
N MET A 44 0.27 -12.66 -18.71
CA MET A 44 1.54 -11.92 -18.76
C MET A 44 2.23 -11.84 -17.39
N CYS A 45 1.48 -11.63 -16.31
CA CYS A 45 2.02 -11.69 -14.96
C CYS A 45 2.54 -13.08 -14.61
N GLY A 46 1.88 -14.15 -15.09
CA GLY A 46 2.28 -15.54 -14.83
C GLY A 46 3.66 -15.90 -15.36
N THR A 47 4.12 -15.24 -16.43
CA THR A 47 5.47 -15.44 -17.00
C THR A 47 6.50 -14.44 -16.47
N CYS A 48 6.10 -13.52 -15.59
CA CYS A 48 6.98 -12.48 -15.09
C CYS A 48 7.90 -13.03 -13.98
N PRO A 49 9.24 -12.89 -14.10
CA PRO A 49 10.18 -13.40 -13.09
C PRO A 49 10.01 -12.71 -11.73
N LEU A 50 9.45 -11.49 -11.71
CA LEU A 50 9.23 -10.72 -10.49
C LEU A 50 7.86 -10.96 -9.83
N LEU A 51 7.07 -11.93 -10.31
CA LEU A 51 5.69 -12.15 -9.84
C LEU A 51 5.59 -12.28 -8.30
N ALA A 52 6.42 -13.12 -7.70
CA ALA A 52 6.38 -13.41 -6.26
C ALA A 52 6.71 -12.17 -5.42
N THR A 53 7.78 -11.45 -5.78
CA THR A 53 8.21 -10.22 -5.10
C THR A 53 7.18 -9.11 -5.29
N CYS A 54 6.69 -8.92 -6.53
CA CYS A 54 5.70 -7.92 -6.86
C CYS A 54 4.39 -8.13 -6.08
N LEU A 55 3.92 -9.38 -5.97
CA LEU A 55 2.75 -9.71 -5.18
C LEU A 55 2.98 -9.46 -3.68
N THR A 56 4.13 -9.88 -3.16
CA THR A 56 4.47 -9.70 -1.75
C THR A 56 4.51 -8.22 -1.38
N ASP A 57 5.15 -7.39 -2.18
CA ASP A 57 5.23 -5.95 -1.96
C ASP A 57 3.85 -5.27 -2.09
N ALA A 58 3.06 -5.65 -3.11
CA ALA A 58 1.72 -5.12 -3.29
C ALA A 58 0.74 -5.54 -2.18
N VAL A 59 1.02 -6.61 -1.44
CA VAL A 59 0.19 -7.05 -0.31
C VAL A 59 0.69 -6.46 1.00
N THR A 60 2.00 -6.41 1.23
CA THR A 60 2.60 -6.09 2.53
C THR A 60 3.05 -4.64 2.69
N ARG A 61 3.40 -3.96 1.60
CA ARG A 61 4.04 -2.63 1.61
C ARG A 61 3.15 -1.53 1.05
N PHE A 62 2.62 -1.71 -0.17
CA PHE A 62 1.96 -0.64 -0.92
C PHE A 62 0.57 -1.05 -1.40
N ASP A 63 -0.44 -0.19 -1.23
CA ASP A 63 -1.75 -0.38 -1.86
C ASP A 63 -1.76 0.22 -3.28
N VAL A 64 -1.19 -0.52 -4.23
CA VAL A 64 -1.15 -0.10 -5.64
C VAL A 64 -2.57 -0.19 -6.23
N ALA A 65 -2.97 0.81 -7.04
CA ALA A 65 -4.21 0.78 -7.79
C ALA A 65 -4.12 -0.14 -9.02
N GLY A 66 -5.26 -0.64 -9.47
CA GLY A 66 -5.41 -1.43 -10.70
C GLY A 66 -4.91 -2.88 -10.60
N PHE A 67 -4.47 -3.42 -11.74
CA PHE A 67 -4.07 -4.82 -11.88
C PHE A 67 -2.55 -5.00 -11.69
N VAL A 68 -2.15 -5.71 -10.64
CA VAL A 68 -0.74 -5.92 -10.27
C VAL A 68 -0.52 -7.36 -9.83
N ALA A 69 0.61 -7.94 -10.24
CA ALA A 69 1.04 -9.29 -9.86
C ALA A 69 -0.04 -10.37 -10.08
N GLY A 70 -0.81 -10.27 -11.17
CA GLY A 70 -1.89 -11.21 -11.47
C GLY A 70 -3.12 -11.07 -10.58
N THR A 71 -3.28 -9.94 -9.88
CA THR A 71 -4.38 -9.70 -8.93
C THR A 71 -5.04 -8.33 -9.15
N THR A 72 -6.33 -8.23 -8.86
CA THR A 72 -7.04 -6.95 -8.72
C THR A 72 -6.85 -6.38 -7.31
N ARG A 73 -7.14 -5.09 -7.11
CA ARG A 73 -7.10 -4.49 -5.76
C ARG A 73 -8.05 -5.16 -4.78
N ARG A 74 -9.26 -5.52 -5.22
CA ARG A 74 -10.22 -6.29 -4.41
C ARG A 74 -9.62 -7.62 -3.95
N GLN A 75 -8.93 -8.34 -4.84
CA GLN A 75 -8.26 -9.59 -4.48
C GLN A 75 -7.11 -9.35 -3.49
N ARG A 76 -6.33 -8.27 -3.65
CA ARG A 76 -5.29 -7.90 -2.68
C ARG A 76 -5.85 -7.55 -1.31
N GLN A 77 -6.99 -6.84 -1.25
CA GLN A 77 -7.68 -6.56 0.00
C GLN A 77 -8.11 -7.86 0.70
N GLU A 78 -8.72 -8.80 -0.03
CA GLU A 78 -9.08 -10.12 0.50
C GLU A 78 -7.84 -10.91 1.00
N ILE A 79 -6.74 -10.90 0.23
CA ILE A 79 -5.48 -11.53 0.63
C ILE A 79 -4.97 -10.92 1.96
N ARG A 80 -4.99 -9.59 2.07
CA ARG A 80 -4.58 -8.87 3.28
C ARG A 80 -5.45 -9.23 4.48
N THR A 81 -6.77 -9.25 4.31
CA THR A 81 -7.72 -9.65 5.37
C THR A 81 -7.42 -11.07 5.87
N ARG A 82 -7.22 -12.03 4.96
CA ARG A 82 -6.88 -13.42 5.33
C ARG A 82 -5.53 -13.57 6.02
N LEU A 83 -4.59 -12.68 5.72
CA LEU A 83 -3.25 -12.68 6.31
C LEU A 83 -3.14 -11.80 7.56
N GLY A 84 -4.19 -11.07 7.93
CA GLY A 84 -4.15 -10.10 9.03
C GLY A 84 -3.21 -8.93 8.78
N ILE A 85 -3.02 -8.54 7.52
CA ILE A 85 -2.12 -7.45 7.11
C ILE A 85 -2.93 -6.17 6.95
N GLU A 86 -2.53 -5.11 7.64
CA GLU A 86 -3.04 -3.77 7.41
C GLU A 86 -2.00 -2.93 6.65
N VAL A 87 -2.38 -2.43 5.48
CA VAL A 87 -1.59 -1.46 4.70
C VAL A 87 -2.36 -0.15 4.70
N SER A 88 -1.78 0.91 5.26
CA SER A 88 -2.32 2.26 5.16
C SER A 88 -2.37 2.64 3.68
N GLN A 89 -3.54 3.06 3.20
CA GLN A 89 -3.58 3.81 1.94
C GLN A 89 -2.72 5.06 2.12
N GLU A 90 -1.90 5.37 1.12
CA GLU A 90 -1.17 6.64 1.14
C GLU A 90 -2.21 7.75 1.24
N ASP A 91 -2.13 8.50 2.33
CA ASP A 91 -2.98 9.65 2.57
C ASP A 91 -2.53 10.75 1.60
N LEU A 92 -3.15 10.75 0.42
CA LEU A 92 -2.87 11.72 -0.63
C LEU A 92 -3.18 13.15 -0.14
N ASP A 93 -4.04 13.33 0.87
CA ASP A 93 -4.32 14.63 1.47
C ASP A 93 -3.14 15.12 2.33
N ALA A 94 -2.46 14.19 3.02
CA ALA A 94 -1.19 14.49 3.69
C ALA A 94 -0.08 14.87 2.68
N MET A 95 -0.06 14.23 1.50
CA MET A 95 0.89 14.54 0.42
C MET A 95 0.58 15.84 -0.32
N ALA A 96 -0.70 16.17 -0.48
CA ALA A 96 -1.16 17.42 -1.10
C ALA A 96 -1.07 18.64 -0.15
N GLY A 97 -0.64 18.44 1.10
CA GLY A 97 -0.54 19.50 2.10
C GLY A 97 -1.89 20.04 2.58
N VAL A 98 -3.00 19.36 2.24
CA VAL A 98 -4.35 19.74 2.63
C VAL A 98 -4.63 19.15 4.01
N SER A 99 -3.98 19.71 5.04
CA SER A 99 -4.33 19.42 6.42
C SER A 99 -5.36 20.44 6.90
N ALA A 100 -6.59 20.01 7.17
CA ALA A 100 -7.54 20.76 7.98
C ALA A 100 -6.98 20.85 9.41
N GLY A 101 -6.10 21.84 9.65
CA GLY A 101 -5.33 22.03 10.88
C GLY A 101 -3.92 21.45 10.76
N ARG A 102 -2.89 22.27 11.06
CA ARG A 102 -1.48 21.85 11.11
C ARG A 102 -1.32 20.67 12.08
N GLN A 103 -1.24 19.45 11.57
CA GLN A 103 -0.88 18.28 12.36
C GLN A 103 0.64 18.16 12.36
N PHE A 104 1.25 18.24 13.54
CA PHE A 104 2.70 18.05 13.70
C PHE A 104 2.98 16.57 13.98
N ASP A 105 3.95 15.98 13.28
CA ASP A 105 4.31 14.59 13.51
C ASP A 105 4.95 14.39 14.89
N ARG A 106 4.20 13.72 15.77
CA ARG A 106 4.65 13.33 17.12
C ARG A 106 5.90 12.45 17.08
N HIS A 107 6.02 11.59 16.08
CA HIS A 107 7.16 10.68 15.95
C HIS A 107 8.43 11.45 15.61
N GLU A 108 8.32 12.45 14.75
CA GLU A 108 9.44 13.32 14.40
C GLU A 108 9.91 14.19 15.58
N ILE A 109 8.98 14.78 16.33
CA ILE A 109 9.28 15.53 17.57
C ILE A 109 10.07 14.65 18.55
N HIS A 110 9.59 13.44 18.80
CA HIS A 110 10.25 12.51 19.71
C HIS A 110 11.60 12.05 19.18
N ARG A 111 11.69 11.69 17.88
CA ARG A 111 12.95 11.27 17.26
C ARG A 111 14.02 12.34 17.38
N LEU A 112 13.68 13.61 17.10
CA LEU A 112 14.62 14.73 17.23
C LEU A 112 15.06 14.93 18.68
N ARG A 113 14.15 14.76 19.64
CA ARG A 113 14.44 14.85 21.07
C ARG A 113 15.35 13.69 21.55
N THR A 114 15.07 12.46 21.13
CA THR A 114 15.87 11.28 21.49
C THR A 114 17.26 11.35 20.88
N ALA A 115 17.38 11.77 19.62
CA ALA A 115 18.67 11.91 18.95
C ALA A 115 19.49 13.08 19.50
N ASN A 116 18.85 14.10 20.08
CA ASN A 116 19.53 15.28 20.61
C ASN A 116 18.98 15.68 22.00
N PRO A 117 19.28 14.92 23.07
CA PRO A 117 18.72 15.18 24.40
C PRO A 117 19.12 16.53 25.01
N ASN A 118 20.29 17.03 24.64
CA ASN A 118 20.86 18.27 25.15
C ASN A 118 20.50 19.50 24.31
N LEU A 119 19.87 19.31 23.15
CA LEU A 119 19.46 20.40 22.28
C LEU A 119 18.32 21.20 22.96
N PRO A 120 18.34 22.54 22.89
CA PRO A 120 17.21 23.33 23.37
C PRO A 120 15.94 23.02 22.56
N LEU A 121 14.80 22.92 23.25
CA LEU A 121 13.51 22.62 22.63
C LEU A 121 13.07 23.67 21.60
N SER A 122 13.59 24.90 21.69
CA SER A 122 13.40 25.96 20.69
C SER A 122 13.96 25.58 19.33
N MET A 123 15.08 24.86 19.28
CA MET A 123 15.69 24.42 18.02
C MET A 123 14.88 23.28 17.38
N ILE A 124 14.33 22.37 18.19
CA ILE A 124 13.38 21.35 17.73
C ILE A 124 12.11 22.01 17.18
N ALA A 125 11.57 22.99 17.90
CA ALA A 125 10.38 23.74 17.51
C ALA A 125 10.59 24.49 16.17
N ALA A 126 11.73 25.15 16.01
CA ALA A 126 12.10 25.83 14.77
C ALA A 126 12.23 24.85 13.59
N LYS A 127 12.87 23.70 13.79
CA LYS A 127 13.04 22.67 12.75
C LYS A 127 11.72 22.06 12.27
N ILE A 128 10.75 21.93 13.18
CA ILE A 128 9.42 21.36 12.91
C ILE A 128 8.41 22.44 12.46
N GLY A 129 8.74 23.72 12.64
CA GLY A 129 7.84 24.84 12.34
C GLY A 129 6.67 24.98 13.32
N CYS A 130 6.89 24.62 14.59
CA CYS A 130 5.88 24.71 15.67
C CYS A 130 6.37 25.55 16.85
N SER A 131 5.52 25.77 17.85
CA SER A 131 5.90 26.44 19.09
C SER A 131 6.55 25.47 20.09
N VAL A 132 7.39 25.99 20.98
CA VAL A 132 7.97 25.21 22.08
C VAL A 132 6.90 24.59 22.98
N SER A 133 5.76 25.26 23.18
CA SER A 133 4.63 24.72 23.93
C SER A 133 4.02 23.49 23.24
N THR A 134 3.99 23.48 21.91
CA THR A 134 3.54 22.33 21.11
C THR A 134 4.47 21.14 21.33
N VAL A 135 5.79 21.35 21.18
CA VAL A 135 6.81 20.33 21.45
C VAL A 135 6.66 19.73 22.86
N LYS A 136 6.57 20.58 23.89
CA LYS A 136 6.38 20.13 25.29
C LYS A 136 5.11 19.33 25.48
N ARG A 137 3.98 19.77 24.89
CA ARG A 137 2.70 19.07 24.95
C ARG A 137 2.78 17.67 24.31
N HIS A 138 3.48 17.56 23.18
CA HIS A 138 3.66 16.28 22.51
C HIS A 138 4.55 15.33 23.32
N LEU A 139 5.71 15.79 23.81
CA LEU A 139 6.62 15.00 24.64
C LEU A 139 5.95 14.53 25.93
N ARG A 140 5.26 15.42 26.66
CA ARG A 140 4.54 15.07 27.89
C ARG A 140 3.48 13.99 27.63
N ARG A 141 2.73 14.10 26.52
CA ARG A 141 1.71 13.11 26.19
C ARG A 141 2.34 11.76 25.82
N ILE A 142 3.48 11.75 25.13
CA ILE A 142 4.23 10.52 24.84
C ILE A 142 4.73 9.85 26.13
N GLU A 143 5.25 10.63 27.09
CA GLU A 143 5.65 10.12 28.40
C GLU A 143 4.44 9.53 29.16
N GLN A 144 3.28 10.20 29.13
CA GLN A 144 2.05 9.72 29.76
C GLN A 144 1.49 8.46 29.10
N GLU A 145 1.68 8.30 27.80
CA GLU A 145 1.28 7.13 27.01
C GLU A 145 2.28 5.96 27.15
N GLY A 146 3.36 6.12 27.93
CA GLY A 146 4.37 5.08 28.14
C GLY A 146 5.41 4.96 27.01
N GLY A 147 5.54 5.99 26.19
CA GLY A 147 6.39 6.02 25.00
C GLY A 147 5.59 6.16 23.72
N LEU A 148 6.29 6.25 22.58
CA LEU A 148 5.61 6.10 21.29
C LEU A 148 5.13 4.66 21.15
N PRO A 149 3.94 4.40 20.59
CA PRO A 149 3.59 3.06 20.18
C PRO A 149 4.71 2.57 19.26
N HIS A 150 5.39 1.49 19.66
CA HIS A 150 6.36 0.86 18.78
C HIS A 150 5.59 0.50 17.51
N ARG A 151 5.99 1.05 16.36
CA ARG A 151 5.43 0.65 15.08
C ARG A 151 5.77 -0.83 14.96
N ALA A 152 4.84 -1.69 15.35
CA ALA A 152 5.06 -3.11 15.44
C ALA A 152 5.69 -3.53 14.12
N GLU A 153 6.88 -4.12 14.19
CA GLU A 153 7.55 -4.65 13.00
C GLU A 153 6.55 -5.64 12.42
N ARG A 154 5.93 -5.27 11.28
CA ARG A 154 4.85 -6.05 10.70
C ARG A 154 5.35 -7.47 10.57
N PRO A 155 4.59 -8.49 11.01
CA PRO A 155 5.03 -9.87 10.91
C PRO A 155 5.50 -10.10 9.48
N ARG A 156 6.74 -10.59 9.31
CA ARG A 156 7.30 -10.89 7.99
C ARG A 156 6.50 -12.04 7.41
N VAL A 157 5.41 -11.72 6.74
CA VAL A 157 4.61 -12.72 6.04
C VAL A 157 5.48 -13.30 4.94
N ASN A 158 5.75 -14.60 5.02
CA ASN A 158 6.55 -15.32 4.04
C ASN A 158 5.87 -15.22 2.66
N ALA A 159 6.65 -14.94 1.61
CA ALA A 159 6.20 -14.84 0.22
C ALA A 159 5.42 -16.10 -0.23
N GLU A 160 5.82 -17.28 0.25
CA GLU A 160 5.11 -18.54 -0.04
C GLU A 160 3.68 -18.53 0.49
N ARG A 161 3.47 -18.00 1.71
CA ARG A 161 2.14 -17.88 2.31
C ARG A 161 1.28 -16.87 1.55
N VAL A 162 1.88 -15.76 1.09
CA VAL A 162 1.17 -14.77 0.25
C VAL A 162 0.73 -15.41 -1.08
N LEU A 163 1.62 -16.14 -1.74
CA LEU A 163 1.32 -16.83 -3.00
C LEU A 163 0.23 -17.89 -2.85
N ALA A 164 0.26 -18.67 -1.77
CA ALA A 164 -0.75 -19.68 -1.49
C ALA A 164 -2.15 -19.06 -1.32
N VAL A 165 -2.27 -18.04 -0.46
CA VAL A 165 -3.53 -17.33 -0.25
C VAL A 165 -4.00 -16.64 -1.53
N ALA A 166 -3.10 -16.05 -2.30
CA ALA A 166 -3.44 -15.43 -3.57
C ALA A 166 -3.97 -16.46 -4.58
N ALA A 167 -3.40 -17.66 -4.63
CA ALA A 167 -3.91 -18.73 -5.48
C ALA A 167 -5.34 -19.13 -5.09
N ASP A 168 -5.64 -19.24 -3.79
CA ASP A 168 -7.00 -19.50 -3.30
C ASP A 168 -7.99 -18.40 -3.67
N VAL A 169 -7.61 -17.14 -3.46
CA VAL A 169 -8.46 -15.98 -3.76
C VAL A 169 -8.75 -15.87 -5.26
N ARG A 170 -7.77 -16.19 -6.12
CA ARG A 170 -7.96 -16.23 -7.58
C ARG A 170 -8.93 -17.35 -7.98
N ARG A 171 -8.79 -18.55 -7.41
CA ARG A 171 -9.70 -19.68 -7.65
C ARG A 171 -11.14 -19.35 -7.27
N GLY A 172 -11.35 -18.74 -6.10
CA GLY A 172 -12.69 -18.33 -5.66
C GLY A 172 -13.28 -17.13 -6.42
N SER A 173 -12.46 -16.36 -7.14
CA SER A 173 -12.90 -15.20 -7.93
C SER A 173 -13.21 -15.51 -9.38
N GLN A 174 -12.78 -16.66 -9.91
CA GLN A 174 -13.16 -17.06 -11.26
C GLN A 174 -14.62 -17.53 -11.23
N PRO A 175 -15.55 -16.83 -11.92
CA PRO A 175 -16.85 -17.44 -12.19
C PRO A 175 -16.56 -18.68 -13.04
N GLY A 176 -17.03 -19.84 -12.59
CA GLY A 176 -16.67 -21.14 -13.14
C GLY A 176 -16.61 -21.17 -14.66
N ALA A 177 -15.39 -21.35 -15.19
CA ALA A 177 -15.20 -21.94 -16.51
C ALA A 177 -15.48 -23.44 -16.38
N ALA A 178 -16.76 -23.79 -16.27
CA ALA A 178 -17.26 -25.16 -16.29
C ALA A 178 -18.68 -25.15 -16.85
N ALA A 179 -18.78 -25.22 -18.18
CA ALA A 179 -19.81 -25.90 -18.99
C ALA A 179 -19.55 -25.57 -20.46
#